data_AF-A0A815NEU7-F1
#
_entry.id   AF-A0A815NEU7-F1
#
_cell.length_a   1.000
_cell.length_b   1.000
_cell.length_c   1.000
_cell.angle_alpha   90.00
_cell.angle_beta   90.00
_cell.angle_gamma   90.00
#
_symmetry.space_group_name_H-M   'P 1'
#
loop_
_entity.id
_entity.type
_entity.pdbx_description
1 polymer ?
#
loop_
_entity_poly.entity_id
_entity_poly.type
_entity_poly.pdbx_seq_one_letter_code
_entity_poly.pdbx_strand_id
1 'polypeptide(L)'
;MSNLEKLTLNFSIKDRNSVIDGTYVQHDIFDCMPQLYSFTFYICTYVETVDLSYKLSSEDIQQTLTNIGLQDVTNIVNYVCDSRAACSIFSLPFQFDYLKDLGNKFPNIVFNYVTYLHVKDNDPFRHEFFVRIVRSFPLLKYLRIYNVRSSLPVDLMTFSSDNCQLYSTIEYLHLTILDLSCAHREYIEQFLNETKTYMPCLTELFVMVRDLTVVTKNFTRNETRRNCAKVKTLFILPPLLHVEGLYDYFPSLYK
;
A
#
# COMPACT_ATOMS: atom_id res chain seq x y z
N MET A 1 -10.05 3.38 38.49
CA MET A 1 -10.70 3.95 37.28
C MET A 1 -9.77 5.01 36.74
N SER A 2 -9.49 4.97 35.43
CA SER A 2 -8.55 5.89 34.78
C SER A 2 -9.20 7.27 34.59
N ASN A 3 -8.51 8.35 34.96
CA ASN A 3 -8.93 9.73 34.66
C ASN A 3 -8.48 10.18 33.26
N LEU A 4 -8.32 9.23 32.33
CA LEU A 4 -7.81 9.51 31.00
C LEU A 4 -8.93 10.10 30.14
N GLU A 5 -8.77 11.37 29.81
CA GLU A 5 -9.72 12.16 29.03
C GLU A 5 -9.47 12.09 27.51
N LYS A 6 -8.20 11.95 27.13
CA LYS A 6 -7.75 11.93 25.73
C LYS A 6 -6.77 10.80 25.50
N LEU A 7 -6.96 10.07 24.39
CA LEU A 7 -6.08 8.98 24.01
C LEU A 7 -5.86 8.98 22.49
N THR A 8 -4.59 8.92 22.09
CA THR A 8 -4.19 8.55 20.73
C THR A 8 -3.56 7.18 20.78
N LEU A 9 -4.15 6.21 20.07
CA LEU A 9 -3.75 4.82 20.17
C LEU A 9 -3.50 4.21 18.79
N ASN A 10 -2.35 3.56 18.64
CA ASN A 10 -2.02 2.83 17.43
C ASN A 10 -1.39 1.51 17.79
N PHE A 11 -2.03 0.41 17.38
CA PHE A 11 -1.49 -0.92 17.61
C PHE A 11 -2.01 -1.93 16.60
N SER A 12 -1.23 -2.99 16.45
CA SER A 12 -1.56 -4.13 15.61
C SER A 12 -1.60 -5.39 16.46
N ILE A 13 -2.65 -6.20 16.32
CA ILE A 13 -2.75 -7.52 16.94
C ILE A 13 -2.60 -8.58 15.86
N LYS A 14 -1.70 -9.54 16.11
CA LYS A 14 -1.47 -10.68 15.21
C LYS A 14 -2.13 -11.94 15.75
N ASP A 15 -2.38 -12.89 14.86
CA ASP A 15 -2.77 -14.27 15.16
C ASP A 15 -4.04 -14.37 16.04
N ARG A 16 -5.03 -13.51 15.78
CA ARG A 16 -6.35 -13.62 16.41
C ARG A 16 -7.22 -14.62 15.66
N ASN A 17 -8.17 -15.22 16.39
CA ASN A 17 -9.25 -16.02 15.82
C ASN A 17 -10.45 -15.16 15.39
N SER A 18 -10.46 -13.87 15.74
CA SER A 18 -11.54 -12.93 15.45
C SER A 18 -11.02 -11.51 15.20
N VAL A 19 -11.72 -10.77 14.35
CA VAL A 19 -11.49 -9.35 14.11
C VAL A 19 -11.93 -8.52 15.32
N ILE A 20 -11.34 -7.34 15.49
CA ILE A 20 -11.90 -6.32 16.38
C ILE A 20 -13.03 -5.62 15.63
N ASP A 21 -14.22 -5.66 16.23
CA ASP A 21 -15.43 -5.01 15.77
C ASP A 21 -15.85 -3.91 16.77
N GLY A 22 -17.00 -3.27 16.54
CA GLY A 22 -17.52 -2.26 17.46
C GLY A 22 -17.77 -2.79 18.87
N THR A 23 -18.21 -4.04 19.03
CA THR A 23 -18.47 -4.65 20.34
C THR A 23 -17.19 -4.75 21.18
N TYR A 24 -16.08 -5.19 20.56
CA TYR A 24 -14.77 -5.20 21.23
C TYR A 24 -14.32 -3.81 21.65
N VAL A 25 -14.47 -2.81 20.77
CA VAL A 25 -14.10 -1.43 21.10
C VAL A 25 -14.92 -0.88 22.26
N GLN A 26 -16.22 -1.16 22.31
CA GLN A 26 -17.08 -0.74 23.42
C GLN A 26 -16.61 -1.33 24.75
N HIS A 27 -16.45 -2.65 24.83
CA HIS A 27 -16.12 -3.33 26.08
C HIS A 27 -14.69 -3.09 26.55
N ASP A 28 -13.71 -3.17 25.64
CA ASP A 28 -12.30 -3.14 26.05
C ASP A 28 -11.76 -1.72 26.20
N ILE A 29 -12.43 -0.72 25.62
CA ILE A 29 -11.97 0.68 25.62
C ILE A 29 -12.96 1.56 26.37
N PHE A 30 -14.19 1.72 25.85
CA PHE A 30 -15.12 2.72 26.38
C PHE A 30 -15.65 2.37 27.77
N ASP A 31 -15.99 1.11 28.04
CA ASP A 31 -16.46 0.68 29.36
C ASP A 31 -15.35 0.80 30.43
N CYS A 32 -14.09 0.62 30.02
CA CYS A 32 -12.92 0.73 30.90
C CYS A 32 -12.44 2.19 31.11
N MET A 33 -12.76 3.09 30.18
CA MET A 33 -12.33 4.49 30.17
C MET A 33 -13.52 5.44 29.96
N PRO A 34 -14.47 5.52 30.91
CA PRO A 34 -15.71 6.28 30.74
C PRO A 34 -15.52 7.81 30.65
N GLN A 35 -14.35 8.32 31.04
CA GLN A 35 -14.02 9.75 30.93
C GLN A 35 -13.40 10.12 29.57
N LEU A 36 -13.19 9.14 28.69
CA LEU A 36 -12.57 9.35 27.39
C LEU A 36 -13.54 10.04 26.43
N TYR A 37 -13.39 11.36 26.26
CA TYR A 37 -14.18 12.13 25.30
C TYR A 37 -13.45 12.40 23.98
N SER A 38 -12.14 12.15 23.93
CA SER A 38 -11.34 12.27 22.71
C SER A 38 -10.52 11.00 22.48
N PHE A 39 -10.89 10.25 21.45
CA PHE A 39 -10.22 9.01 21.10
C PHE A 39 -9.86 8.98 19.62
N THR A 40 -8.56 9.06 19.32
CA THR A 40 -8.03 8.91 17.97
C THR A 40 -7.31 7.59 17.88
N PHE A 41 -7.73 6.70 16.99
CA PHE A 41 -7.14 5.38 16.91
C PHE A 41 -6.92 4.87 15.49
N TYR A 42 -5.95 3.96 15.39
CA TYR A 42 -5.77 3.05 14.28
C TYR A 42 -5.45 1.67 14.86
N ILE A 43 -6.38 0.74 14.71
CA ILE A 43 -6.27 -0.62 15.21
C ILE A 43 -6.27 -1.55 14.01
N CYS A 44 -5.20 -2.33 13.86
CA CYS A 44 -5.11 -3.35 12.82
C CYS A 44 -5.13 -4.73 13.46
N THR A 45 -5.98 -5.63 12.94
CA THR A 45 -6.05 -7.01 13.38
C THR A 45 -5.76 -7.94 12.23
N TYR A 46 -4.90 -8.92 12.48
CA TYR A 46 -4.62 -10.01 11.56
C TYR A 46 -5.28 -11.28 12.10
N VAL A 47 -6.17 -11.84 11.29
CA VAL A 47 -6.99 -13.00 11.64
C VAL A 47 -6.62 -14.17 10.73
N GLU A 48 -6.41 -15.34 11.31
CA GLU A 48 -6.30 -16.58 10.53
C GLU A 48 -7.70 -17.04 10.11
N THR A 49 -7.99 -17.02 8.81
CA THR A 49 -9.25 -17.50 8.25
C THR A 49 -9.17 -19.02 8.07
N VAL A 50 -9.48 -19.75 9.14
CA VAL A 50 -9.52 -21.23 9.10
C VAL A 50 -10.65 -21.74 8.19
N ASP A 51 -11.70 -20.93 7.98
CA ASP A 51 -12.85 -21.28 7.14
C ASP A 51 -13.10 -20.21 6.07
N LEU A 52 -12.95 -20.60 4.80
CA LEU A 52 -13.14 -19.72 3.64
C LEU A 52 -14.63 -19.41 3.36
N SER A 53 -15.55 -20.06 4.08
CA SER A 53 -17.00 -19.94 3.85
C SER A 53 -17.60 -18.64 4.36
N TYR A 54 -16.96 -17.94 5.30
CA TYR A 54 -17.44 -16.66 5.82
C TYR A 54 -16.38 -15.56 5.68
N LYS A 55 -16.48 -14.81 4.58
CA LYS A 55 -15.67 -13.61 4.37
C LYS A 55 -16.39 -12.41 4.99
N LEU A 56 -15.92 -11.96 6.15
CA LEU A 56 -16.25 -10.65 6.73
C LEU A 56 -16.08 -9.51 5.71
N SER A 57 -17.13 -8.74 5.49
CA SER A 57 -17.07 -7.55 4.64
C SER A 57 -16.73 -6.31 5.45
N SER A 58 -16.25 -5.26 4.79
CA SER A 58 -16.05 -3.95 5.44
C SER A 58 -17.40 -3.37 5.93
N GLU A 59 -18.49 -3.70 5.23
CA GLU A 59 -19.84 -3.30 5.55
C GLU A 59 -20.32 -3.93 6.88
N ASP A 60 -20.04 -5.21 7.09
CA ASP A 60 -20.38 -5.90 8.35
C ASP A 60 -19.68 -5.24 9.54
N ILE A 61 -18.38 -4.97 9.41
CA ILE A 61 -17.61 -4.27 10.45
C ILE A 61 -18.14 -2.85 10.67
N GLN A 62 -18.42 -2.12 9.60
CA GLN A 62 -18.96 -0.76 9.70
C GLN A 62 -20.30 -0.74 10.44
N GLN A 63 -21.15 -1.74 10.21
CA GLN A 63 -22.42 -1.85 10.91
C GLN A 63 -22.23 -2.00 12.42
N THR A 64 -21.27 -2.82 12.87
CA THR A 64 -20.98 -2.97 14.31
C THR A 64 -20.51 -1.67 14.96
N LEU A 65 -19.67 -0.89 14.26
CA LEU A 65 -19.18 0.42 14.73
C LEU A 65 -20.32 1.44 14.80
N THR A 66 -21.21 1.41 13.81
CA THR A 66 -22.38 2.30 13.76
C THR A 66 -23.38 1.98 14.87
N ASN A 67 -23.58 0.69 15.18
CA ASN A 67 -24.50 0.25 16.23
C ASN A 67 -24.11 0.74 17.63
N ILE A 68 -22.81 0.93 17.89
CA ILE A 68 -22.31 1.50 19.15
C ILE A 68 -22.21 3.04 19.14
N GLY A 69 -22.66 3.70 18.06
CA GLY A 69 -22.71 5.15 17.95
C GLY A 69 -21.41 5.82 17.49
N LEU A 70 -20.42 5.07 17.00
CA LEU A 70 -19.19 5.65 16.44
C LEU A 70 -19.41 6.12 15.00
N GLN A 71 -19.53 7.44 14.81
CA GLN A 71 -19.79 8.05 13.49
C GLN A 71 -18.50 8.42 12.74
N ASP A 72 -17.47 8.89 13.44
CA ASP A 72 -16.19 9.32 12.86
C ASP A 72 -15.16 8.18 12.80
N VAL A 73 -15.62 6.99 12.41
CA VAL A 73 -14.79 5.78 12.31
C VAL A 73 -15.09 5.07 11.00
N THR A 74 -14.04 4.57 10.36
CA THR A 74 -14.17 3.72 9.18
C THR A 74 -13.28 2.51 9.31
N ASN A 75 -13.38 1.62 8.33
CA ASN A 75 -12.62 0.39 8.30
C ASN A 75 -12.16 -0.01 6.89
N ILE A 76 -11.16 -0.88 6.87
CA ILE A 76 -10.62 -1.51 5.66
C ILE A 76 -10.41 -2.98 5.99
N VAL A 77 -11.09 -3.86 5.26
CA VAL A 77 -10.89 -5.31 5.32
C VAL A 77 -10.20 -5.80 4.05
N ASN A 78 -9.03 -6.40 4.20
CA ASN A 78 -8.26 -6.99 3.11
C ASN A 78 -7.97 -8.46 3.35
N TYR A 79 -8.14 -9.27 2.30
CA TYR A 79 -7.83 -10.70 2.32
C TYR A 79 -6.45 -10.93 1.74
N VAL A 80 -5.51 -11.22 2.62
CA VAL A 80 -4.09 -11.38 2.33
C VAL A 80 -3.80 -12.84 1.95
N CYS A 81 -2.69 -13.11 1.26
CA CYS A 81 -2.22 -14.48 1.00
C CYS A 81 -2.23 -15.33 2.29
N ASP A 82 -2.39 -16.65 2.13
CA ASP A 82 -2.25 -17.66 3.19
C ASP A 82 -3.38 -17.69 4.23
N SER A 83 -4.63 -17.52 3.77
CA SER A 83 -5.80 -17.63 4.65
C SER A 83 -5.73 -16.64 5.83
N ARG A 84 -5.32 -15.40 5.56
CA ARG A 84 -5.25 -14.34 6.57
C ARG A 84 -6.03 -13.12 6.12
N ALA A 85 -6.84 -12.57 7.02
CA ALA A 85 -7.51 -11.29 6.80
C ALA A 85 -6.83 -10.21 7.65
N ALA A 86 -6.64 -9.03 7.08
CA ALA A 86 -6.28 -7.83 7.80
C ALA A 86 -7.52 -6.94 7.91
N CYS A 87 -8.00 -6.67 9.12
CA CYS A 87 -9.06 -5.72 9.39
C CYS A 87 -8.46 -4.51 10.12
N SER A 88 -8.54 -3.35 9.49
CA SER A 88 -8.12 -2.07 10.05
C SER A 88 -9.34 -1.24 10.39
N ILE A 89 -9.48 -0.80 11.63
CA ILE A 89 -10.48 0.19 12.05
C ILE A 89 -9.75 1.45 12.52
N PHE A 90 -10.27 2.63 12.18
CA PHE A 90 -9.60 3.88 12.51
C PHE A 90 -10.54 5.09 12.55
N SER A 91 -10.16 6.06 13.36
CA SER A 91 -10.83 7.36 13.46
C SER A 91 -10.62 8.23 12.23
N LEU A 92 -11.58 9.09 11.95
CA LEU A 92 -11.52 10.13 10.93
C LEU A 92 -11.43 11.53 11.58
N PRO A 93 -10.66 12.48 11.01
CA PRO A 93 -9.69 12.27 9.94
C PRO A 93 -8.54 11.33 10.38
N PHE A 94 -7.96 10.58 9.46
CA PHE A 94 -6.85 9.67 9.78
C PHE A 94 -5.58 10.47 10.10
N GLN A 95 -5.02 10.33 11.30
CA GLN A 95 -3.90 11.15 11.81
C GLN A 95 -2.56 10.43 11.91
N PHE A 96 -2.45 9.19 11.41
CA PHE A 96 -1.21 8.43 11.47
C PHE A 96 -0.42 8.56 10.17
N ASP A 97 0.89 8.40 10.28
CA ASP A 97 1.83 8.57 9.17
C ASP A 97 2.06 7.30 8.33
N TYR A 98 1.46 6.17 8.75
CA TYR A 98 1.57 4.91 8.04
C TYR A 98 0.24 4.20 7.90
N LEU A 99 0.10 3.47 6.79
CA LEU A 99 -1.00 2.53 6.54
C LEU A 99 -0.43 1.25 5.93
N LYS A 100 -0.82 0.09 6.48
CA LYS A 100 -0.30 -1.21 6.05
C LYS A 100 -1.39 -2.11 5.50
N ASP A 101 -0.96 -2.99 4.59
CA ASP A 101 -1.75 -4.06 4.00
C ASP A 101 -3.02 -3.56 3.31
N LEU A 102 -2.88 -2.47 2.54
CA LEU A 102 -3.95 -1.91 1.71
C LEU A 102 -4.13 -2.74 0.43
N GLY A 103 -5.33 -3.28 0.21
CA GLY A 103 -5.71 -4.00 -1.01
C GLY A 103 -6.40 -3.12 -2.05
N ASN A 104 -6.90 -3.73 -3.12
CA ASN A 104 -7.62 -3.08 -4.23
C ASN A 104 -8.88 -2.31 -3.76
N LYS A 105 -9.48 -2.76 -2.66
CA LYS A 105 -10.71 -2.22 -2.10
C LYS A 105 -10.39 -1.41 -0.85
N PHE A 106 -10.44 -0.09 -0.99
CA PHE A 106 -10.28 0.85 0.12
C PHE A 106 -11.18 2.06 -0.10
N PRO A 107 -11.63 2.74 0.97
CA PRO A 107 -12.58 3.85 0.86
C PRO A 107 -11.96 5.05 0.14
N ASN A 108 -12.80 5.89 -0.46
CA ASN A 108 -12.38 7.11 -1.13
C ASN A 108 -12.08 8.22 -0.12
N ILE A 109 -10.98 8.08 0.61
CA ILE A 109 -10.55 8.98 1.68
C ILE A 109 -9.18 9.55 1.33
N VAL A 110 -8.97 10.83 1.62
CA VAL A 110 -7.65 11.47 1.50
C VAL A 110 -6.92 11.35 2.84
N PHE A 111 -5.86 10.56 2.84
CA PHE A 111 -4.98 10.31 3.98
C PHE A 111 -3.86 11.34 4.00
N ASN A 112 -4.18 12.57 4.46
CA ASN A 112 -3.25 13.71 4.43
C ASN A 112 -1.96 13.51 5.23
N TYR A 113 -1.94 12.62 6.22
CA TYR A 113 -0.79 12.40 7.09
C TYR A 113 0.07 11.20 6.68
N VAL A 114 -0.46 10.30 5.85
CA VAL A 114 0.21 9.05 5.49
C VAL A 114 1.38 9.33 4.55
N THR A 115 2.58 8.99 5.02
CA THR A 115 3.83 9.06 4.25
C THR A 115 4.40 7.67 3.96
N TYR A 116 3.99 6.64 4.70
CA TYR A 116 4.36 5.24 4.49
C TYR A 116 3.13 4.41 4.10
N LEU A 117 3.19 3.76 2.94
CA LEU A 117 2.14 2.86 2.48
C LEU A 117 2.69 1.49 2.10
N HIS A 118 2.08 0.45 2.65
CA HIS A 118 2.27 -0.93 2.19
C HIS A 118 0.99 -1.43 1.53
N VAL A 119 1.05 -1.70 0.23
CA VAL A 119 -0.07 -2.27 -0.53
C VAL A 119 0.16 -3.77 -0.72
N LYS A 120 -0.87 -4.56 -0.45
CA LYS A 120 -0.82 -6.02 -0.53
C LYS A 120 -2.18 -6.57 -0.92
N ASP A 121 -2.21 -7.38 -1.98
CA ASP A 121 -3.44 -8.05 -2.42
C ASP A 121 -3.08 -9.35 -3.16
N ASN A 122 -4.02 -10.30 -3.15
CA ASN A 122 -4.00 -11.50 -3.98
C ASN A 122 -4.43 -11.19 -5.42
N ASP A 123 -5.32 -10.22 -5.60
CA ASP A 123 -5.83 -9.82 -6.90
C ASP A 123 -4.85 -8.84 -7.57
N PRO A 124 -4.61 -8.93 -8.90
CA PRO A 124 -3.71 -8.01 -9.59
C PRO A 124 -4.13 -6.54 -9.45
N PHE A 125 -3.15 -5.66 -9.25
CA PHE A 125 -3.38 -4.21 -9.21
C PHE A 125 -3.50 -3.65 -10.63
N ARG A 126 -4.61 -2.98 -10.93
CA ARG A 126 -4.80 -2.29 -12.21
C ARG A 126 -4.21 -0.89 -12.20
N HIS A 127 -4.08 -0.26 -13.36
CA HIS A 127 -3.56 1.11 -13.47
C HIS A 127 -4.38 2.10 -12.61
N GLU A 128 -5.71 1.96 -12.59
CA GLU A 128 -6.61 2.82 -11.82
C GLU A 128 -6.38 2.71 -10.32
N PHE A 129 -5.87 1.58 -9.83
CA PHE A 129 -5.45 1.44 -8.44
C PHE A 129 -4.34 2.44 -8.12
N PHE A 130 -3.27 2.49 -8.94
CA PHE A 130 -2.16 3.42 -8.73
C PHE A 130 -2.58 4.89 -8.86
N VAL A 131 -3.54 5.20 -9.74
CA VAL A 131 -4.14 6.55 -9.81
C VAL A 131 -4.85 6.90 -8.49
N ARG A 132 -5.62 5.95 -7.93
CA ARG A 132 -6.30 6.15 -6.63
C ARG A 132 -5.30 6.32 -5.49
N ILE A 133 -4.16 5.64 -5.52
CA ILE A 133 -3.10 5.81 -4.52
C ILE A 133 -2.61 7.26 -4.52
N VAL A 134 -2.20 7.81 -5.66
CA VAL A 134 -1.72 9.22 -5.70
C VAL A 134 -2.76 10.21 -5.20
N ARG A 135 -4.04 10.02 -5.54
CA ARG A 135 -5.13 10.89 -5.08
C ARG A 135 -5.39 10.78 -3.58
N SER A 136 -5.24 9.59 -3.02
CA SER A 136 -5.56 9.31 -1.61
C SER A 136 -4.38 9.59 -0.68
N PHE A 137 -3.15 9.58 -1.19
CA PHE A 137 -1.92 9.70 -0.40
C PHE A 137 -1.02 10.83 -0.96
N PRO A 138 -1.42 12.11 -0.84
CA PRO A 138 -0.73 13.21 -1.49
C PRO A 138 0.70 13.44 -0.97
N LEU A 139 1.02 13.03 0.27
CA LEU A 139 2.34 13.19 0.89
C LEU A 139 3.15 11.89 0.93
N LEU A 140 2.81 10.91 0.10
CA LEU A 140 3.45 9.59 0.11
C LEU A 140 4.95 9.67 -0.18
N LYS A 141 5.77 9.16 0.75
CA LYS A 141 7.24 9.11 0.66
C LYS A 141 7.79 7.69 0.49
N TYR A 142 7.11 6.71 1.06
CA TYR A 142 7.49 5.30 1.01
C TYR A 142 6.32 4.48 0.49
N LEU A 143 6.54 3.75 -0.60
CA LEU A 143 5.57 2.80 -1.16
C LEU A 143 6.19 1.42 -1.25
N ARG A 144 5.58 0.43 -0.61
CA ARG A 144 5.91 -0.99 -0.80
C ARG A 144 4.76 -1.72 -1.46
N ILE A 145 5.08 -2.47 -2.51
CA ILE A 145 4.13 -3.28 -3.25
C ILE A 145 4.45 -4.75 -3.03
N TYR A 146 3.51 -5.45 -2.41
CA TYR A 146 3.54 -6.90 -2.27
C TYR A 146 2.40 -7.50 -3.10
N ASN A 147 2.72 -7.99 -4.29
CA ASN A 147 1.78 -8.74 -5.11
C ASN A 147 2.59 -9.53 -6.14
N VAL A 148 2.73 -10.83 -5.89
CA VAL A 148 3.52 -11.73 -6.74
C VAL A 148 2.72 -12.29 -7.91
N ARG A 149 1.41 -12.05 -7.95
CA ARG A 149 0.52 -12.52 -9.03
C ARG A 149 0.44 -11.47 -10.13
N SER A 150 0.60 -11.93 -11.37
CA SER A 150 -0.05 -11.31 -12.52
C SER A 150 -0.86 -12.36 -13.24
N SER A 151 -2.09 -12.01 -13.56
CA SER A 151 -2.93 -12.74 -14.49
C SER A 151 -3.83 -11.74 -15.21
N LEU A 152 -3.23 -10.68 -15.75
CA LEU A 152 -3.92 -9.87 -16.76
C LEU A 152 -3.80 -10.61 -18.10
N PRO A 153 -4.91 -10.99 -18.75
CA PRO A 153 -4.88 -11.42 -20.14
C PRO A 153 -4.16 -10.38 -20.98
N VAL A 154 -3.29 -10.83 -21.88
CA VAL A 154 -2.51 -9.98 -22.80
C VAL A 154 -3.42 -9.00 -23.58
N ASP A 155 -4.71 -9.34 -23.77
CA ASP A 155 -5.70 -8.51 -24.47
C ASP A 155 -6.29 -7.35 -23.63
N LEU A 156 -6.13 -7.35 -22.31
CA LEU A 156 -6.33 -6.15 -21.48
C LEU A 156 -5.05 -5.31 -21.35
N MET A 157 -3.94 -5.82 -21.90
CA MET A 157 -2.64 -5.17 -21.96
C MET A 157 -2.33 -4.62 -23.36
N THR A 158 -3.10 -4.99 -24.39
CA THR A 158 -3.23 -4.14 -25.57
C THR A 158 -3.99 -2.89 -25.16
N PHE A 159 -3.22 -1.82 -24.97
CA PHE A 159 -3.63 -0.44 -25.11
C PHE A 159 -4.47 -0.31 -26.40
N SER A 160 -5.78 -0.54 -26.31
CA SER A 160 -6.70 -0.26 -27.41
C SER A 160 -6.65 1.25 -27.62
N SER A 161 -6.18 1.64 -28.81
CA SER A 161 -5.82 2.99 -29.25
C SER A 161 -6.97 4.00 -29.26
N ASP A 162 -8.16 3.64 -28.78
CA ASP A 162 -9.39 4.31 -29.21
C ASP A 162 -10.07 5.15 -28.12
N ASN A 163 -9.48 5.29 -26.91
CA ASN A 163 -10.01 6.17 -25.86
C ASN A 163 -8.92 7.05 -25.23
N CYS A 164 -8.46 8.05 -25.99
CA CYS A 164 -7.39 9.03 -25.71
C CYS A 164 -7.51 9.92 -24.44
N GLN A 165 -8.34 9.61 -23.44
CA GLN A 165 -8.50 10.45 -22.22
C GLN A 165 -8.02 9.82 -20.91
N LEU A 166 -7.54 8.56 -20.90
CA LEU A 166 -7.12 7.85 -19.68
C LEU A 166 -5.59 7.79 -19.43
N TYR A 167 -4.77 8.42 -20.27
CA TYR A 167 -3.32 8.15 -20.34
C TYR A 167 -2.42 9.22 -19.71
N SER A 168 -2.89 9.95 -18.69
CA SER A 168 -1.98 10.85 -17.95
C SER A 168 -0.98 10.02 -17.15
N THR A 169 0.31 10.32 -17.30
CA THR A 169 1.38 9.78 -16.46
C THR A 169 1.03 9.99 -14.98
N ILE A 170 1.18 8.94 -14.17
CA ILE A 170 0.91 9.02 -12.73
C ILE A 170 2.09 9.71 -12.05
N GLU A 171 1.83 10.80 -11.32
CA GLU A 171 2.89 11.58 -10.66
C GLU A 171 2.97 11.29 -9.16
N TYR A 172 4.07 10.67 -8.73
CA TYR A 172 4.38 10.51 -7.31
C TYR A 172 5.44 11.54 -6.89
N LEU A 173 5.00 12.78 -6.68
CA LEU A 173 5.89 13.93 -6.49
C LEU A 173 6.74 13.87 -5.21
N HIS A 174 6.31 13.13 -4.20
CA HIS A 174 6.99 13.04 -2.90
C HIS A 174 7.63 11.67 -2.63
N LEU A 175 7.48 10.71 -3.55
CA LEU A 175 7.95 9.35 -3.34
C LEU A 175 9.47 9.30 -3.42
N THR A 176 10.10 8.96 -2.29
CA THR A 176 11.54 8.84 -2.13
C THR A 176 12.02 7.40 -2.10
N ILE A 177 11.18 6.49 -1.60
CA ILE A 177 11.51 5.07 -1.42
C ILE A 177 10.42 4.22 -2.09
N LEU A 178 10.85 3.36 -3.01
CA LEU A 178 9.98 2.40 -3.69
C LEU A 178 10.49 0.98 -3.47
N ASP A 179 9.66 0.15 -2.84
CA ASP A 179 9.95 -1.26 -2.61
C ASP A 179 9.07 -2.17 -3.47
N LEU A 180 9.73 -2.81 -4.44
CA LEU A 180 9.19 -3.75 -5.41
C LEU A 180 9.82 -5.14 -5.25
N SER A 181 10.48 -5.43 -4.13
CA SER A 181 11.21 -6.71 -3.95
C SER A 181 10.29 -7.93 -4.01
N CYS A 182 9.00 -7.74 -3.73
CA CYS A 182 7.97 -8.78 -3.75
C CYS A 182 6.83 -8.44 -4.72
N ALA A 183 7.12 -7.63 -5.74
CA ALA A 183 6.17 -7.22 -6.75
C ALA A 183 6.36 -8.02 -8.04
N HIS A 184 5.26 -8.31 -8.73
CA HIS A 184 5.30 -8.83 -10.09
C HIS A 184 5.98 -7.84 -11.04
N ARG A 185 6.64 -8.37 -12.08
CA ARG A 185 7.41 -7.60 -13.07
C ARG A 185 6.62 -6.47 -13.74
N GLU A 186 5.32 -6.66 -13.94
CA GLU A 186 4.46 -5.63 -14.53
C GLU A 186 4.36 -4.36 -13.68
N TYR A 187 4.39 -4.49 -12.36
CA TYR A 187 4.41 -3.33 -11.47
C TYR A 187 5.77 -2.65 -11.54
N ILE A 188 6.85 -3.41 -11.67
CA ILE A 188 8.19 -2.85 -11.91
C ILE A 188 8.19 -2.03 -13.21
N GLU A 189 7.62 -2.57 -14.30
CA GLU A 189 7.43 -1.84 -15.56
C GLU A 189 6.54 -0.59 -15.39
N GLN A 190 5.41 -0.69 -14.67
CA GLN A 190 4.50 0.42 -14.43
C GLN A 190 5.20 1.59 -13.74
N PHE A 191 6.02 1.32 -12.72
CA PHE A 191 6.70 2.37 -11.95
C PHE A 191 7.96 2.87 -12.63
N LEU A 192 8.82 1.99 -13.15
CA LEU A 192 10.09 2.45 -13.71
C LEU A 192 9.91 3.19 -15.05
N ASN A 193 8.89 2.86 -15.84
CA ASN A 193 8.66 3.49 -17.14
C ASN A 193 8.10 4.91 -16.98
N GLU A 194 8.88 5.91 -17.44
CA GLU A 194 8.56 7.33 -17.28
C GLU A 194 7.28 7.76 -18.01
N THR A 195 6.87 7.04 -19.05
CA THR A 195 5.63 7.35 -19.77
C THR A 195 4.39 6.96 -18.95
N LYS A 196 4.54 6.02 -18.02
CA LYS A 196 3.47 5.50 -17.15
C LYS A 196 3.45 6.17 -15.78
N THR A 197 4.63 6.37 -15.18
CA THR A 197 4.76 6.93 -13.84
C THR A 197 5.96 7.87 -13.80
N TYR A 198 5.80 9.03 -13.16
CA TYR A 198 6.88 9.99 -12.93
C TYR A 198 7.18 10.11 -11.44
N MET A 199 8.44 9.87 -11.06
CA MET A 199 8.90 9.85 -9.67
C MET A 199 10.13 10.74 -9.50
N PRO A 200 9.98 12.08 -9.49
CA PRO A 200 11.11 13.00 -9.51
C PRO A 200 12.00 12.96 -8.28
N CYS A 201 11.52 12.38 -7.17
CA CYS A 201 12.20 12.35 -5.88
C CYS A 201 12.73 10.96 -5.49
N LEU A 202 12.63 9.96 -6.38
CA LEU A 202 13.05 8.61 -6.06
C LEU A 202 14.56 8.55 -5.80
N THR A 203 14.93 8.12 -4.60
CA THR A 203 16.32 7.97 -4.17
C THR A 203 16.67 6.55 -3.76
N GLU A 204 15.69 5.75 -3.36
CA GLU A 204 15.91 4.36 -2.95
C GLU A 204 14.95 3.41 -3.67
N LEU A 205 15.52 2.34 -4.24
CA LEU A 205 14.77 1.33 -4.98
C LEU A 205 15.11 -0.06 -4.44
N PHE A 206 14.10 -0.83 -4.04
CA PHE A 206 14.24 -2.24 -3.71
C PHE A 206 13.59 -3.07 -4.80
N VAL A 207 14.35 -3.98 -5.43
CA VAL A 207 13.86 -4.75 -6.58
C VAL A 207 14.64 -6.04 -6.77
N MET A 208 14.01 -7.08 -7.31
CA MET A 208 14.69 -8.30 -7.71
C MET A 208 15.56 -8.05 -8.94
N VAL A 209 16.83 -8.49 -8.91
CA VAL A 209 17.79 -8.27 -10.02
C VAL A 209 17.21 -8.73 -11.34
N ARG A 210 16.66 -9.94 -11.35
CA ARG A 210 16.19 -10.62 -12.55
C ARG A 210 15.11 -9.79 -13.25
N ASP A 211 14.19 -9.24 -12.48
CA ASP A 211 13.09 -8.46 -13.03
C ASP A 211 13.53 -7.06 -13.44
N LEU A 212 14.43 -6.44 -12.68
CA LEU A 212 15.05 -5.17 -13.06
C LEU A 212 15.78 -5.29 -14.40
N THR A 213 16.61 -6.32 -14.57
CA THR A 213 17.34 -6.60 -15.81
C THR A 213 16.39 -6.78 -16.99
N VAL A 214 15.26 -7.47 -16.82
CA VAL A 214 14.28 -7.64 -17.89
C VAL A 214 13.59 -6.32 -18.25
N VAL A 215 13.08 -5.58 -17.25
CA VAL A 215 12.34 -4.33 -17.46
C VAL A 215 13.21 -3.26 -18.12
N THR A 216 14.47 -3.18 -17.72
CA THR A 216 15.47 -2.24 -18.27
C THR A 216 16.11 -2.72 -19.57
N LYS A 217 15.77 -3.92 -20.06
CA LYS A 217 16.42 -4.59 -21.20
C LYS A 217 17.94 -4.62 -21.05
N ASN A 218 18.44 -5.24 -19.99
CA ASN A 218 19.84 -5.24 -19.60
C ASN A 218 20.41 -3.80 -19.50
N PHE A 219 19.69 -2.90 -18.84
CA PHE A 219 20.14 -1.52 -18.61
C PHE A 219 20.38 -0.70 -19.91
N THR A 220 19.65 -1.00 -20.98
CA THR A 220 19.74 -0.26 -22.26
C THR A 220 18.49 0.56 -22.58
N ARG A 221 17.38 0.34 -21.85
CA ARG A 221 16.10 0.97 -22.13
C ARG A 221 16.03 2.41 -21.60
N ASN A 222 15.82 3.39 -22.48
CA ASN A 222 15.82 4.80 -22.08
C ASN A 222 14.57 5.22 -21.27
N GLU A 223 13.39 4.67 -21.59
CA GLU A 223 12.14 5.09 -20.95
C GLU A 223 12.11 4.79 -19.44
N THR A 224 12.88 3.80 -19.00
CA THR A 224 12.99 3.47 -17.57
C THR A 224 14.14 4.20 -16.86
N ARG A 225 15.01 4.88 -17.62
CA ARG A 225 16.26 5.47 -17.10
C ARG A 225 16.00 6.74 -16.30
N ARG A 226 15.03 7.57 -16.69
CA ARG A 226 14.78 8.87 -16.02
C ARG A 226 14.35 8.72 -14.57
N ASN A 227 13.44 7.77 -14.27
CA ASN A 227 13.05 7.48 -12.90
C ASN A 227 14.19 6.83 -12.09
N CYS A 228 15.13 6.15 -12.75
CA CYS A 228 16.28 5.52 -12.11
C CYS A 228 17.46 6.50 -11.86
N ALA A 229 17.54 7.61 -12.59
CA ALA A 229 18.73 8.45 -12.64
C ALA A 229 19.14 9.07 -11.29
N LYS A 230 18.17 9.31 -10.40
CA LYS A 230 18.37 9.92 -9.07
C LYS A 230 18.48 8.89 -7.93
N VAL A 231 18.33 7.59 -8.24
CA VAL A 231 18.47 6.53 -7.24
C VAL A 231 19.91 6.49 -6.74
N LYS A 232 20.07 6.69 -5.44
CA LYS A 232 21.34 6.68 -4.71
C LYS A 232 21.61 5.35 -4.04
N THR A 233 20.54 4.65 -3.67
CA THR A 233 20.59 3.34 -3.03
C THR A 233 19.73 2.35 -3.78
N LEU A 234 20.35 1.29 -4.29
CA LEU A 234 19.66 0.23 -5.01
C LEU A 234 19.84 -1.08 -4.23
N PHE A 235 18.76 -1.54 -3.62
CA PHE A 235 18.71 -2.80 -2.88
C PHE A 235 18.26 -3.92 -3.82
N ILE A 236 19.20 -4.79 -4.16
CA ILE A 236 18.99 -5.86 -5.14
C ILE A 236 19.02 -7.21 -4.44
N LEU A 237 18.03 -8.04 -4.74
CA LEU A 237 17.96 -9.43 -4.27
C LEU A 237 17.98 -10.41 -5.46
N PRO A 238 18.84 -11.45 -5.41
CA PRO A 238 20.07 -11.54 -4.61
C PRO A 238 21.09 -10.44 -4.98
N PRO A 239 22.07 -10.13 -4.11
CA PRO A 239 23.11 -9.14 -4.40
C PRO A 239 23.94 -9.53 -5.64
N LEU A 240 24.33 -8.52 -6.41
CA LEU A 240 25.00 -8.69 -7.70
C LEU A 240 26.50 -9.00 -7.58
N LEU A 241 26.97 -9.89 -8.45
CA LEU A 241 28.36 -9.92 -8.93
C LEU A 241 28.36 -9.27 -10.32
N HIS A 242 28.84 -8.02 -10.38
CA HIS A 242 29.17 -7.23 -11.59
C HIS A 242 28.20 -7.31 -12.78
N VAL A 243 27.34 -6.29 -12.92
CA VAL A 243 26.42 -6.16 -14.07
C VAL A 243 26.84 -5.00 -14.95
N GLU A 244 27.10 -5.29 -16.21
CA GLU A 244 27.47 -4.32 -17.23
C GLU A 244 26.36 -3.27 -17.43
N GLY A 245 26.74 -2.00 -17.58
CA GLY A 245 25.81 -0.89 -17.79
C GLY A 245 25.05 -0.42 -16.55
N LEU A 246 25.12 -1.11 -15.41
CA LEU A 246 24.37 -0.74 -14.19
C LEU A 246 24.67 0.70 -13.73
N TYR A 247 25.94 1.07 -13.64
CA TYR A 247 26.33 2.41 -13.16
C TYR A 247 26.03 3.53 -14.16
N ASP A 248 25.99 3.23 -15.46
CA ASP A 248 25.55 4.20 -16.49
C ASP A 248 24.04 4.44 -16.42
N TYR A 249 23.32 3.39 -16.00
CA TYR A 249 21.87 3.41 -15.83
C TYR A 249 21.44 4.09 -14.53
N PHE A 250 22.22 3.91 -13.47
CA PHE A 250 22.03 4.51 -12.16
C PHE A 250 23.24 5.40 -11.78
N PRO A 251 23.40 6.56 -12.44
CA PRO A 251 24.58 7.41 -12.28
C PRO A 251 24.76 8.00 -10.87
N SER A 252 23.70 8.00 -10.06
CA SER A 252 23.73 8.53 -8.69
C SER A 252 24.06 7.49 -7.62
N LEU A 253 24.28 6.21 -7.98
CA LEU A 253 24.71 5.21 -6.99
C LEU A 253 26.05 5.59 -6.40
N TYR A 254 26.14 5.57 -5.07
CA TYR A 254 27.43 5.66 -4.39
C TYR A 254 28.32 4.51 -4.88
N LYS A 255 29.47 4.86 -5.45
CA LYS A 255 30.53 3.91 -5.81
C LYS A 255 31.26 3.41 -4.58
#